data_AF-A0A6G3CW39-F1
#
_entry.id   AF-A0A6G3CW39-F1
#
_cell.length_a   1.000
_cell.length_b   1.000
_cell.length_c   1.000
_cell.angle_alpha   90.00
_cell.angle_beta   90.00
_cell.angle_gamma   90.00
#
_symmetry.space_group_name_H-M   'P 1'
#
loop_
_entity.id
_entity.type
_entity.pdbx_description
1 polymer ?
#
loop_
_entity_poly.entity_id
_entity_poly.type
_entity_poly.pdbx_seq_one_letter_code
_entity_poly.pdbx_strand_id
1 'polypeptide(L)' 'GNSTGPHLHFEVRTGPSYGSDVDPIAYLRQHGVSV' A
#
# COMPACT_ATOMS: atom_id res chain seq x y z
N GLY A 1 -8.19 15.33 3.00
CA GLY A 1 -7.84 13.90 3.02
C GLY A 1 -8.80 13.18 3.94
N ASN A 2 -9.15 11.93 3.64
CA ASN A 2 -10.06 11.15 4.46
C ASN A 2 -9.26 10.43 5.56
N SER A 3 -9.51 10.77 6.83
CA SER A 3 -8.88 10.14 7.99
C SER A 3 -9.78 10.32 9.22
N THR A 4 -9.84 9.31 10.09
CA THR A 4 -10.61 9.33 11.35
C THR A 4 -9.72 9.46 12.60
N GLY A 5 -8.39 9.48 12.44
CA GLY A 5 -7.42 9.57 13.52
C GLY A 5 -5.98 9.37 13.04
N PRO A 6 -4.96 9.51 13.90
CA PRO A 6 -3.57 9.39 13.50
C PRO A 6 -3.20 7.99 13.00
N HIS A 7 -2.78 7.89 11.73
CA HIS A 7 -2.26 6.67 11.13
C HIS A 7 -1.43 7.00 9.88
N LEU A 8 -0.68 6.01 9.38
CA LEU A 8 -0.01 6.05 8.09
C LEU A 8 -0.89 5.36 7.05
N HIS A 9 -1.16 6.02 5.94
CA HIS A 9 -1.69 5.38 4.73
C HIS A 9 -0.53 4.99 3.82
N PHE A 10 -0.51 3.73 3.39
CA PHE A 10 0.52 3.19 2.50
C PHE A 10 -0.16 2.43 1.36
N GLU A 11 0.18 2.77 0.13
CA GLU A 11 -0.29 2.09 -1.08
C GLU A 11 0.90 1.72 -1.98
N VAL A 12 0.76 0.63 -2.72
CA VAL A 12 1.74 0.20 -3.73
C VAL A 12 1.06 0.16 -5.08
N ARG A 13 1.70 0.77 -6.09
CA ARG A 13 1.15 0.90 -7.44
C ARG A 13 2.22 0.58 -8.47
N THR A 14 1.79 -0.07 -9.55
CA THR A 14 2.66 -0.39 -10.70
C THR A 14 2.74 0.74 -11.72
N GLY A 15 1.92 1.78 -11.58
CA GLY A 15 1.90 2.96 -12.44
C GLY A 15 1.11 4.13 -11.85
N PRO A 16 0.97 5.25 -12.58
CA PRO A 16 0.31 6.46 -12.07
C PRO A 16 -1.22 6.42 -12.17
N SER A 17 -1.78 5.52 -12.98
CA SER A 17 -3.21 5.45 -13.26
C SER A 17 -3.99 4.80 -12.11
N TYR A 18 -5.27 5.15 -11.95
CA TYR A 18 -6.18 4.42 -11.05
C TYR A 18 -6.35 2.97 -11.52
N GLY A 19 -6.48 2.02 -10.57
CA GLY A 19 -6.55 0.58 -10.86
C GLY A 19 -5.19 -0.09 -11.07
N SER A 20 -4.08 0.64 -10.84
CA SER A 20 -2.72 0.08 -10.83
C SER A 20 -2.25 -0.36 -9.44
N ASP A 21 -3.13 -0.23 -8.45
CA ASP A 21 -2.92 -0.68 -7.08
C ASP A 21 -2.78 -2.21 -7.01
N VAL A 22 -1.89 -2.65 -6.12
CA VAL A 22 -1.62 -4.06 -5.84
C VAL A 22 -1.68 -4.31 -4.34
N ASP A 23 -1.89 -5.57 -3.92
CA ASP A 23 -1.92 -5.94 -2.51
C ASP A 23 -0.60 -5.54 -1.81
N PRO A 24 -0.62 -4.53 -0.91
CA PRO A 24 0.58 -4.03 -0.27
C PRO A 24 1.16 -5.02 0.73
N ILE A 25 0.35 -5.91 1.33
CA ILE A 25 0.82 -6.91 2.29
C ILE A 25 1.58 -8.02 1.55
N ALA A 26 1.06 -8.49 0.43
CA ALA A 26 1.76 -9.43 -0.42
C ALA A 26 3.09 -8.85 -0.95
N TYR A 27 3.08 -7.59 -1.41
CA TYR A 27 4.29 -6.88 -1.84
C TYR A 27 5.34 -6.81 -0.73
N LEU A 28 4.96 -6.39 0.48
CA LEU A 28 5.87 -6.28 1.62
C LEU A 28 6.49 -7.64 2.00
N ARG A 29 5.68 -8.70 2.03
CA ARG A 29 6.17 -10.06 2.32
C ARG A 29 7.15 -10.57 1.27
N GLN A 30 6.91 -10.27 -0.02
CA GLN A 30 7.86 -10.61 -1.09
C GLN A 30 9.20 -9.89 -0.93
N HIS A 31 9.21 -8.72 -0.30
CA HIS A 31 10.42 -7.95 0.02
C HIS A 31 11.02 -8.29 1.39
N GLY A 32 10.59 -9.41 2.00
CA GLY A 32 11.16 -9.90 3.26
C GLY A 32 10.71 -9.13 4.50
N VAL A 33 9.67 -8.30 4.39
CA VAL A 33 9.12 -7.58 5.55
C VAL A 33 8.16 -8.51 6.30
N SER A 34 8.41 -8.69 7.60
CA SER A 34 7.48 -9.38 8.49
C SER A 34 6.38 -8.43 8.93
N VAL A 35 5.17 -8.61 8.38
CA VAL A 35 3.95 -7.83 8.66
C VAL A 35 2.75 -8.72 8.93
#